data_AF-A0A2J8A3C4-F1
#
_entry.id   AF-A0A2J8A3C4-F1
#
_cell.length_a   1.000
_cell.length_b   1.000
_cell.length_c   1.000
_cell.angle_alpha   90.00
_cell.angle_beta   90.00
_cell.angle_gamma   90.00
#
_symmetry.space_group_name_H-M   'P 1'
#
loop_
_entity.id
_entity.type
_entity.pdbx_description
1 polymer ?
#
loop_
_entity_poly.entity_id
_entity_poly.type
_entity_poly.pdbx_seq_one_letter_code
_entity_poly.pdbx_strand_id
1 'polypeptide(L)'
;MGDRLAALQPTNPAFLLAALYGTFYLALDFFAGATWALGVGLPLAWSATAFAGSGLARPWAWALGLQVLAWYLQLHPGHGLLERRKPALMDSLVQAFALAPFFVWFELLFLLGYRPALRQQLKQRVDELIAKMDAERQPLVAKHEGGSGGGGDAK
;
A
#
# COMPACT_ATOMS: atom_id res chain seq x y z
N MET A 1 -12.86 -20.98 -29.25
CA MET A 1 -11.74 -21.34 -28.35
C MET A 1 -10.64 -20.26 -28.29
N GLY A 2 -10.70 -19.17 -29.08
CA GLY A 2 -9.65 -18.14 -29.14
C GLY A 2 -9.59 -17.13 -27.98
N ASP A 3 -10.69 -16.93 -27.23
CA ASP A 3 -10.76 -15.85 -26.22
C ASP A 3 -10.18 -16.19 -24.85
N ARG A 4 -10.02 -17.48 -24.50
CA ARG A 4 -9.64 -17.87 -23.12
C ARG A 4 -8.20 -17.54 -22.76
N LEU A 5 -7.34 -17.33 -23.75
CA LEU A 5 -5.92 -17.01 -23.55
C LEU A 5 -5.60 -15.55 -23.86
N ALA A 6 -6.58 -14.73 -24.25
CA ALA A 6 -6.35 -13.30 -24.51
C ALA A 6 -5.74 -12.59 -23.30
N ALA A 7 -6.13 -12.99 -22.10
CA ALA A 7 -5.60 -12.49 -20.83
C ALA A 7 -4.16 -12.95 -20.51
N LEU A 8 -3.62 -13.92 -21.25
CA LEU A 8 -2.26 -14.46 -21.07
C LEU A 8 -1.34 -14.11 -22.24
N GLN A 9 -1.81 -13.30 -23.19
CA GLN A 9 -0.98 -12.87 -24.31
C GLN A 9 0.16 -11.98 -23.81
N PRO A 10 1.41 -12.18 -24.27
CA PRO A 10 2.55 -11.39 -23.84
C PRO A 10 2.47 -9.91 -24.26
N THR A 11 1.58 -9.56 -25.19
CA THR A 11 1.30 -8.17 -25.58
C THR A 11 0.15 -7.54 -24.80
N ASN A 12 -0.55 -8.30 -23.94
CA ASN A 12 -1.65 -7.79 -23.16
C ASN A 12 -1.11 -6.97 -21.97
N PRO A 13 -1.46 -5.68 -21.84
CA PRO A 13 -0.93 -4.82 -20.79
C PRO A 13 -1.32 -5.28 -19.38
N ALA A 14 -2.52 -5.85 -19.21
CA ALA A 14 -2.96 -6.36 -17.91
C ALA A 14 -2.14 -7.59 -17.49
N PHE A 15 -1.82 -8.47 -18.45
CA PHE A 15 -0.95 -9.62 -18.21
C PHE A 15 0.48 -9.18 -17.86
N LEU A 16 1.05 -8.27 -18.64
CA LEU A 16 2.40 -7.75 -18.40
C LEU A 16 2.52 -7.12 -17.02
N LEU A 17 1.52 -6.35 -16.58
CA LEU A 17 1.52 -5.75 -15.26
C LEU A 17 1.42 -6.81 -14.16
N ALA A 18 0.52 -7.80 -14.31
CA ALA A 18 0.40 -8.90 -13.36
C ALA A 18 1.67 -9.75 -13.28
N ALA A 19 2.33 -10.01 -14.41
CA ALA A 19 3.59 -10.71 -14.48
C ALA A 19 4.72 -9.92 -13.82
N LEU A 20 4.82 -8.61 -14.09
CA LEU A 20 5.80 -7.73 -13.46
C LEU A 20 5.70 -7.77 -11.92
N TYR A 21 4.50 -7.54 -11.39
CA TYR A 21 4.26 -7.62 -9.95
C TYR A 21 4.48 -9.05 -9.41
N GLY A 22 4.01 -10.07 -10.12
CA GLY A 22 4.19 -11.47 -9.74
C GLY A 22 5.67 -11.87 -9.63
N THR A 23 6.49 -11.53 -10.63
CA THR A 23 7.94 -11.78 -10.61
C THR A 23 8.62 -11.01 -9.48
N PHE A 24 8.27 -9.74 -9.28
CA PHE A 24 8.80 -8.95 -8.17
C PHE A 24 8.47 -9.58 -6.82
N TYR A 25 7.24 -10.05 -6.61
CA TYR A 25 6.83 -10.67 -5.34
C TYR A 25 7.41 -12.05 -5.13
N LEU A 26 7.56 -12.84 -6.19
CA LEU A 26 8.27 -14.12 -6.13
C LEU A 26 9.72 -13.96 -5.67
N ALA A 27 10.37 -12.86 -6.09
CA ALA A 27 11.73 -12.54 -5.65
C ALA A 27 11.79 -12.12 -4.17
N LEU A 28 10.71 -11.56 -3.60
CA LEU A 28 10.64 -11.17 -2.20
C LEU A 28 10.33 -12.35 -1.27
N ASP A 29 9.31 -13.15 -1.61
CA ASP A 29 8.94 -14.36 -0.89
C ASP A 29 8.23 -15.31 -1.87
N PHE A 30 8.83 -16.47 -2.14
CA PHE A 30 8.32 -17.39 -3.16
C PHE A 30 6.87 -17.82 -2.90
N PHE A 31 6.52 -18.20 -1.67
CA PHE A 31 5.19 -18.71 -1.36
C PHE A 31 4.13 -17.61 -1.41
N ALA A 32 4.38 -16.46 -0.76
CA ALA A 32 3.46 -15.32 -0.80
C ALA A 32 3.33 -14.76 -2.22
N GLY A 33 4.44 -14.67 -2.96
CA GLY A 33 4.45 -14.22 -4.35
C GLY A 33 3.70 -15.17 -5.29
N ALA A 34 3.89 -16.48 -5.16
CA ALA A 34 3.18 -17.47 -5.97
C ALA A 34 1.68 -17.46 -5.69
N THR A 35 1.29 -17.44 -4.41
CA THR A 35 -0.13 -17.38 -4.02
C THR A 35 -0.78 -16.07 -4.44
N TRP A 36 -0.05 -14.94 -4.39
CA TRP A 36 -0.53 -13.67 -4.93
C TRP A 36 -0.71 -13.73 -6.45
N ALA A 37 0.30 -14.23 -7.18
CA ALA A 37 0.25 -14.30 -8.63
C ALA A 37 -0.95 -15.16 -9.11
N LEU A 38 -1.20 -16.28 -8.44
CA LEU A 38 -2.31 -17.18 -8.76
C LEU A 38 -3.66 -16.68 -8.27
N GLY A 39 -3.74 -16.19 -7.03
CA GLY A 39 -4.99 -15.80 -6.37
C GLY A 39 -5.46 -14.38 -6.67
N VAL A 40 -4.56 -13.50 -7.10
CA VAL A 40 -4.83 -12.07 -7.33
C VAL A 40 -4.37 -11.64 -8.73
N GLY A 41 -3.10 -11.87 -9.08
CA GLY A 41 -2.50 -11.40 -10.33
C GLY A 41 -3.22 -11.92 -11.58
N LEU A 42 -3.35 -13.24 -11.72
CA LEU A 42 -4.03 -13.87 -12.86
C LEU A 42 -5.53 -13.49 -12.94
N PRO A 43 -6.32 -13.56 -11.84
CA PRO A 43 -7.69 -13.06 -11.85
C PRO A 43 -7.83 -11.59 -12.25
N LEU A 44 -6.91 -10.72 -11.82
CA LEU A 44 -6.88 -9.32 -12.23
C LEU A 44 -6.60 -9.17 -13.73
N ALA A 45 -5.59 -9.87 -14.26
CA ALA A 45 -5.29 -9.84 -15.68
C ALA A 45 -6.49 -10.32 -16.52
N TRP A 46 -7.16 -11.38 -16.08
CA TRP A 46 -8.36 -11.91 -16.73
C TRP A 46 -9.52 -10.91 -16.70
N SER A 47 -9.87 -10.42 -15.52
CA SER A 47 -11.01 -9.51 -15.35
C SER A 47 -10.80 -8.17 -16.07
N ALA A 48 -9.58 -7.61 -16.03
CA ALA A 48 -9.23 -6.40 -16.78
C ALA A 48 -9.34 -6.61 -18.30
N THR A 49 -8.86 -7.74 -18.81
CA THR A 49 -8.96 -8.09 -20.23
C THR A 49 -10.40 -8.24 -20.67
N ALA A 50 -11.21 -8.96 -19.88
CA ALA A 50 -12.63 -9.13 -20.14
C ALA A 50 -13.39 -7.79 -20.10
N PHE A 51 -13.05 -6.91 -19.15
CA PHE A 51 -13.66 -5.59 -19.04
C PHE A 51 -13.30 -4.69 -20.22
N ALA A 52 -12.05 -4.75 -20.71
CA ALA A 52 -11.64 -4.04 -21.92
C ALA A 52 -12.41 -4.50 -23.17
N GLY A 53 -12.76 -5.80 -23.24
CA GLY A 53 -13.57 -6.39 -24.31
C GLY A 53 -15.09 -6.34 -24.11
N SER A 54 -15.59 -5.68 -23.06
CA SER A 54 -17.02 -5.71 -22.68
C SER A 54 -17.99 -5.01 -23.63
N GLY A 55 -17.48 -4.30 -24.64
CA GLY A 55 -18.30 -3.50 -25.57
C GLY A 55 -18.74 -2.14 -25.01
N LEU A 56 -18.40 -1.82 -23.75
CA LEU A 56 -18.61 -0.47 -23.20
C LEU A 56 -17.80 0.56 -23.99
N ALA A 57 -18.36 1.75 -24.18
CA ALA A 57 -17.61 2.86 -24.73
C ALA A 57 -16.55 3.34 -23.71
N ARG A 58 -15.27 3.29 -24.09
CA ARG A 58 -14.12 3.74 -23.28
C ARG A 58 -14.06 3.09 -21.88
N PRO A 59 -13.92 1.76 -21.78
CA PRO A 59 -13.89 1.05 -20.49
C PRO A 59 -12.77 1.54 -19.57
N TRP A 60 -11.63 1.93 -20.15
CA TRP A 60 -10.50 2.51 -19.40
C TRP A 60 -10.87 3.77 -18.60
N ALA A 61 -11.82 4.58 -19.08
CA ALA A 61 -12.23 5.82 -18.39
C ALA A 61 -13.02 5.49 -17.12
N TRP A 62 -13.86 4.45 -17.17
CA TRP A 62 -14.56 3.92 -15.99
C TRP A 62 -13.58 3.34 -14.97
N ALA A 63 -12.61 2.54 -15.44
CA ALA A 63 -11.57 1.99 -14.57
C ALA A 63 -10.75 3.10 -13.89
N LEU A 64 -10.38 4.14 -14.64
CA LEU A 64 -9.66 5.29 -14.09
C LEU A 64 -10.51 6.09 -13.09
N GLY A 65 -11.79 6.31 -13.39
CA GLY A 65 -12.71 6.99 -12.46
C GLY A 65 -12.84 6.24 -11.13
N LEU A 66 -13.01 4.91 -11.18
CA LEU A 66 -13.03 4.06 -9.99
C LEU A 66 -11.70 4.07 -9.24
N GLN A 67 -10.57 4.06 -9.96
CA GLN A 67 -9.24 4.12 -9.35
C GLN A 67 -9.01 5.44 -8.59
N VAL A 68 -9.38 6.58 -9.20
CA VAL A 68 -9.26 7.89 -8.56
C VAL A 68 -10.18 7.99 -7.34
N LEU A 69 -11.41 7.47 -7.43
CA LEU A 69 -12.32 7.42 -6.30
C LEU A 69 -11.77 6.55 -5.17
N ALA A 70 -11.21 5.38 -5.48
CA ALA A 70 -10.60 4.50 -4.49
C ALA A 70 -9.39 5.17 -3.80
N TRP A 71 -8.53 5.85 -4.55
CA TRP A 71 -7.42 6.61 -3.97
C TRP A 71 -7.90 7.77 -3.11
N TYR A 72 -8.93 8.51 -3.53
CA TYR A 72 -9.52 9.55 -2.70
C TYR A 72 -9.99 8.96 -1.37
N LEU A 73 -10.74 7.84 -1.40
CA LEU A 73 -11.20 7.17 -0.18
C LEU A 73 -10.07 6.59 0.67
N GLN A 74 -8.98 6.12 0.07
CA GLN A 74 -7.84 5.58 0.80
C GLN A 74 -7.02 6.70 1.47
N LEU A 75 -6.70 7.75 0.72
CA LEU A 75 -5.78 8.80 1.16
C LEU A 75 -6.47 9.85 2.04
N HIS A 76 -7.70 10.25 1.68
CA HIS A 76 -8.39 11.33 2.37
C HIS A 76 -9.11 10.84 3.65
N PRO A 77 -10.18 10.01 3.61
CA PRO A 77 -10.78 9.50 4.83
C PRO A 77 -9.93 8.45 5.54
N GLY A 78 -9.27 7.52 4.83
CA GLY A 78 -8.44 6.48 5.45
C GLY A 78 -7.24 7.05 6.21
N HIS A 79 -6.21 7.47 5.48
CA HIS A 79 -4.97 7.97 6.11
C HIS A 79 -5.12 9.36 6.72
N GLY A 80 -5.82 10.28 6.05
CA GLY A 80 -5.94 11.68 6.47
C GLY A 80 -6.82 11.89 7.71
N LEU A 81 -8.06 11.38 7.69
CA LEU A 81 -9.04 11.64 8.76
C LEU A 81 -9.00 10.59 9.88
N LEU A 82 -8.96 9.29 9.54
CA LEU A 82 -9.05 8.21 10.52
C LEU A 82 -7.70 7.91 11.18
N GLU A 83 -6.65 7.72 10.39
CA GLU A 83 -5.33 7.35 10.92
C GLU A 83 -4.47 8.56 11.34
N ARG A 84 -4.81 9.77 10.88
CA ARG A 84 -4.09 11.04 11.13
C ARG A 84 -2.57 10.93 10.92
N ARG A 85 -2.14 10.10 9.98
CA ARG A 85 -0.71 9.82 9.69
C ARG A 85 -0.38 10.17 8.26
N LYS A 86 0.86 10.60 8.02
CA LYS A 86 1.36 10.89 6.67
C LYS A 86 1.40 9.59 5.88
N PRO A 87 0.86 9.56 4.64
CA PRO A 87 0.92 8.38 3.82
C PRO A 87 2.36 8.12 3.36
N ALA A 88 2.78 6.85 3.37
CA ALA A 88 4.13 6.42 2.96
C ALA A 88 4.51 6.83 1.51
N LEU A 89 3.51 7.17 0.69
CA LEU A 89 3.67 7.78 -0.62
C LEU A 89 4.52 9.07 -0.58
N MET A 90 4.54 9.78 0.55
CA MET A 90 5.31 11.02 0.72
C MET A 90 6.81 10.78 0.95
N ASP A 91 7.19 9.55 1.35
CA ASP A 91 8.57 9.21 1.67
C ASP A 91 9.24 8.41 0.54
N SER A 92 8.50 7.50 -0.10
CA SER A 92 9.02 6.71 -1.23
C SER A 92 7.88 6.22 -2.14
N LEU A 93 7.56 7.00 -3.18
CA LEU A 93 6.48 6.71 -4.14
C LEU A 93 6.62 5.31 -4.75
N VAL A 94 7.80 4.98 -5.28
CA VAL A 94 8.04 3.70 -5.99
C VAL A 94 7.85 2.53 -5.03
N GLN A 95 8.40 2.62 -3.82
CA GLN A 95 8.28 1.56 -2.82
C GLN A 95 6.84 1.39 -2.36
N ALA A 96 6.12 2.49 -2.15
CA ALA A 96 4.72 2.45 -1.74
C ALA A 96 3.85 1.77 -2.80
N PHE A 97 3.97 2.13 -4.08
CA PHE A 97 3.21 1.47 -5.14
C PHE A 97 3.62 0.02 -5.36
N ALA A 98 4.92 -0.28 -5.33
CA ALA A 98 5.42 -1.62 -5.56
C ALA A 98 5.05 -2.59 -4.42
N LEU A 99 5.11 -2.16 -3.15
CA LEU A 99 4.89 -3.06 -2.01
C LEU A 99 3.49 -3.03 -1.43
N ALA A 100 2.68 -1.97 -1.65
CA ALA A 100 1.36 -1.88 -1.04
C ALA A 100 0.43 -3.07 -1.38
N PRO A 101 0.34 -3.56 -2.64
CA PRO A 101 -0.51 -4.71 -2.92
C PRO A 101 -0.01 -5.98 -2.23
N PHE A 102 1.30 -6.14 -2.10
CA PHE A 102 1.90 -7.27 -1.40
C PHE A 102 1.71 -7.21 0.10
N PHE A 103 1.75 -6.00 0.68
CA PHE A 103 1.47 -5.76 2.09
C PHE A 103 0.06 -6.24 2.46
N VAL A 104 -0.96 -5.84 1.68
CA VAL A 104 -2.35 -6.28 1.90
C VAL A 104 -2.48 -7.80 1.78
N TRP A 105 -1.79 -8.40 0.80
CA TRP A 105 -1.77 -9.85 0.66
C TRP A 105 -1.13 -10.56 1.85
N PHE A 106 -0.01 -10.01 2.35
CA PHE A 106 0.66 -10.53 3.53
C PHE A 106 -0.20 -10.45 4.78
N GLU A 107 -0.98 -9.39 4.98
CA GLU A 107 -1.93 -9.32 6.09
C GLU A 107 -2.98 -10.44 6.03
N LEU A 108 -3.50 -10.74 4.83
CA LEU A 108 -4.40 -11.88 4.65
C LEU A 108 -3.71 -13.20 4.98
N LEU A 109 -2.49 -13.42 4.48
CA LEU A 109 -1.71 -14.63 4.81
C LEU A 109 -1.42 -14.73 6.31
N PHE A 110 -1.14 -13.62 6.98
CA PHE A 110 -0.94 -13.54 8.42
C PHE A 110 -2.20 -13.88 9.21
N LEU A 111 -3.38 -13.52 8.71
CA LEU A 111 -4.67 -13.95 9.30
C LEU A 111 -4.88 -15.46 9.14
N LEU A 112 -4.37 -16.05 8.06
CA LEU A 112 -4.36 -17.50 7.81
C LEU A 112 -3.23 -18.25 8.55
N GLY A 113 -2.42 -17.55 9.35
CA GLY A 113 -1.35 -18.16 10.16
C GLY A 113 -0.01 -18.32 9.45
N TYR A 114 0.20 -17.72 8.27
CA TYR A 114 1.49 -17.70 7.61
C TYR A 114 2.53 -16.91 8.44
N ARG A 115 3.72 -17.47 8.66
CA ARG A 115 4.88 -16.83 9.33
C ARG A 115 4.50 -15.99 10.58
N PRO A 116 3.95 -16.61 11.65
CA PRO A 116 3.52 -15.86 12.84
C PRO A 116 4.67 -15.12 13.54
N ALA A 117 5.89 -15.68 13.53
CA ALA A 117 7.07 -15.02 14.08
C ALA A 117 7.41 -13.72 13.33
N LEU A 118 7.30 -13.72 11.99
CA LEU A 118 7.53 -12.51 11.18
C LEU A 118 6.49 -11.44 11.50
N ARG A 119 5.22 -11.83 11.60
CA ARG A 119 4.13 -10.91 11.99
C ARG A 119 4.40 -10.26 13.35
N GLN A 120 4.87 -11.04 14.33
CA GLN A 120 5.20 -10.54 15.66
C GLN A 120 6.38 -9.55 15.62
N GLN A 121 7.45 -9.89 14.89
CA GLN A 121 8.62 -9.01 14.72
C GLN A 121 8.25 -7.70 14.02
N LEU A 122 7.43 -7.77 12.97
CA LEU A 122 6.92 -6.58 12.27
C LEU A 122 6.11 -5.70 13.22
N LYS A 123 5.20 -6.29 14.00
CA LYS A 123 4.40 -5.56 14.97
C LYS A 123 5.28 -4.85 16.00
N GLN A 124 6.28 -5.53 16.58
CA GLN A 124 7.20 -4.93 17.54
C GLN A 124 7.94 -3.72 16.94
N ARG A 125 8.48 -3.86 15.72
CA ARG A 125 9.17 -2.75 15.04
C ARG A 125 8.26 -1.57 14.73
N VAL A 126 7.02 -1.84 14.31
CA VAL A 126 6.02 -0.79 14.07
C VAL A 126 5.69 -0.07 15.38
N ASP A 127 5.45 -0.81 16.47
CA ASP A 127 5.16 -0.23 17.78
C ASP A 127 6.33 0.64 18.28
N GLU A 128 7.58 0.19 18.11
CA GLU A 128 8.79 0.98 18.42
C GLU A 128 8.91 2.25 17.57
N LEU A 129 8.64 2.17 16.26
CA LEU A 129 8.66 3.31 15.36
C LEU A 129 7.58 4.34 15.73
N ILE A 130 6.39 3.88 16.08
CA ILE A 130 5.30 4.73 16.56
C ILE A 130 5.73 5.47 17.83
N ALA A 131 6.28 4.76 18.82
CA ALA A 131 6.73 5.37 20.06
C ALA A 131 7.82 6.43 19.82
N LYS A 132 8.78 6.17 18.92
CA LYS A 132 9.80 7.16 18.53
C LYS A 132 9.21 8.38 17.86
N MET A 133 8.29 8.21 16.90
CA MET A 133 7.62 9.32 16.23
C MET A 133 6.80 10.18 17.19
N ASP A 134 6.13 9.57 18.16
CA ASP A 134 5.34 10.29 19.18
C ASP A 134 6.26 11.04 20.16
N ALA A 135 7.38 10.43 20.55
CA ALA A 135 8.41 11.05 21.38
C ALA A 135 9.11 12.23 20.68
N GLU A 136 9.29 12.21 19.36
CA GLU A 136 9.84 13.35 18.59
C GLU A 136 8.83 14.50 18.41
N ARG A 137 7.52 14.22 18.44
CA ARG A 137 6.47 15.25 18.38
C ARG A 137 6.34 16.05 19.68
N GLN A 138 6.53 15.43 20.84
CA GLN A 138 6.42 16.07 22.16
C GLN A 138 7.45 17.20 22.46
N PRO A 139 8.75 17.12 22.09
CA PRO A 139 9.74 18.13 22.46
C PRO A 139 9.55 19.48 21.77
N LEU A 140 8.73 19.57 20.72
CA LEU A 140 8.43 20.84 20.04
C LEU A 140 7.30 21.64 20.70
N VAL A 141 6.39 20.98 21.42
CA VAL A 141 5.28 21.65 22.13
C VAL A 141 5.76 22.23 23.47
N ALA A 142 6.68 21.54 24.16
CA ALA A 142 7.17 21.98 25.47
C ALA A 142 8.20 23.13 25.41
N LYS A 143 8.81 23.41 24.25
CA LYS A 143 9.92 24.38 24.14
C LYS A 143 9.48 25.85 24.04
N HIS A 144 8.18 26.15 24.09
CA HIS A 144 7.67 27.52 23.96
C HIS A 144 7.11 28.15 25.24
N GLU A 145 7.04 27.42 26.38
CA GLU A 145 6.45 27.93 27.63
C GLU A 145 7.46 28.26 28.75
N GLY A 146 8.77 28.19 28.50
CA GLY A 146 9.81 28.30 29.54
C GLY A 146 10.69 29.55 29.53
N GLY A 147 10.27 30.65 28.90
CA GLY A 147 11.15 31.79 28.59
C GLY A 147 10.63 33.17 28.99
N SER A 148 10.13 33.35 30.22
CA SER A 148 10.00 34.69 30.82
C SER A 148 10.08 34.60 32.34
N GLY A 149 11.30 34.41 32.84
CA GLY A 149 11.61 34.49 34.26
C GLY A 149 12.96 35.13 34.48
N GLY A 150 12.96 36.33 35.05
CA GLY A 150 14.10 36.86 35.81
C GLY A 150 14.97 37.87 35.07
N GLY A 151 14.54 39.13 35.08
CA GLY A 151 15.42 40.27 34.84
C GLY A 151 14.95 41.45 35.69
N GLY A 152 15.49 41.60 36.89
CA GLY A 152 15.13 42.67 37.82
C GLY A 152 15.88 42.58 39.14
N ASP A 153 17.21 42.63 39.05
CA ASP A 153 18.11 42.79 40.19
C ASP A 153 17.97 44.18 40.85
N ALA A 154 18.05 44.16 42.19
CA ALA A 154 18.75 45.10 43.05
C ALA A 154 18.87 46.58 42.63
N LYS A 155 18.07 47.45 43.26
CA LYS A 155 18.54 48.48 44.23
C LYS A 155 17.37 49.29 44.78
#